data_AF-X1F9C2-F1
#
_entry.id   AF-X1F9C2-F1
#
_cell.length_a   1.000
_cell.length_b   1.000
_cell.length_c   1.000
_cell.angle_alpha   90.00
_cell.angle_beta   90.00
_cell.angle_gamma   90.00
#
_symmetry.space_group_name_H-M   'P 1'
#
loop_
_entity.id
_entity.type
_entity.pdbx_description
1 polymer ?
#
loop_
_entity_poly.entity_id
_entity_poly.type
_entity_poly.pdbx_seq_one_letter_code
_entity_poly.pdbx_strand_id
1 'polypeptide(L)'
;QNSPLADWIVLELTGKERRNSCTAGYKALWDHDTGFPSRDFFRALDPRFEAVVDEKMSRNIYLLGTKAGGLTQEMARLTGLREETPVAVGNVDAHVSVPAATITQPGKMLMVMGTSICHMMVDKELHLIPGACGVVKEGILPGYHGYEAGQSGVGDIFAWFVENCVPSRYFEEANKKGGDIHRLLEERASLLKVGESGLIALDWWNGNRSVLVDADLSGFLLGCTLETKPEEIYRALIEATAFGTYKIINTFQEAQVKIEELYACGGLPERNKLLMQIY
;
A
#
# COMPACT_ATOMS: atom_id res chain seq x y z
N GLN A 1 -17.93 2.12 20.72
CA GLN A 1 -18.09 2.71 19.37
C GLN A 1 -17.03 2.08 18.48
N ASN A 2 -17.44 1.33 17.45
CA ASN A 2 -16.53 0.59 16.55
C ASN A 2 -16.36 1.36 15.23
N SER A 3 -15.90 2.61 15.32
CA SER A 3 -15.61 3.43 14.14
C SER A 3 -14.11 3.38 13.84
N PRO A 4 -13.69 3.26 12.56
CA PRO A 4 -12.28 3.42 12.19
C PRO A 4 -11.69 4.71 12.77
N LEU A 5 -10.41 4.70 13.16
CA LEU A 5 -9.76 5.86 13.80
C LEU A 5 -9.93 7.15 12.98
N ALA A 6 -9.84 7.06 11.65
CA ALA A 6 -10.05 8.19 10.75
C ALA A 6 -11.45 8.82 10.90
N ASP A 7 -12.49 7.99 10.99
CA ASP A 7 -13.88 8.46 11.15
C ASP A 7 -14.15 8.95 12.57
N TRP A 8 -13.51 8.35 13.58
CA TRP A 8 -13.61 8.82 14.97
C TRP A 8 -12.98 10.21 15.14
N ILE A 9 -11.81 10.46 14.56
CA ILE A 9 -11.20 11.81 14.58
C ILE A 9 -12.14 12.84 13.94
N VAL A 10 -12.78 12.50 12.81
CA VAL A 10 -13.77 13.39 12.17
C VAL A 10 -15.01 13.60 13.02
N LEU A 11 -15.47 12.58 13.75
CA LEU A 11 -16.55 12.70 14.74
C LEU A 11 -16.16 13.69 15.85
N GLU A 12 -14.95 13.58 16.42
CA GLU A 12 -14.48 14.53 17.45
C GLU A 12 -14.42 15.96 16.90
N LEU A 13 -13.94 16.13 15.66
CA LEU A 13 -13.83 17.44 15.01
C LEU A 13 -15.19 18.10 14.73
N THR A 14 -16.20 17.32 14.39
CA THR A 14 -17.48 17.83 13.83
C THR A 14 -18.72 17.58 14.69
N GLY A 15 -18.61 16.73 15.71
CA GLY A 15 -19.73 16.21 16.49
C GLY A 15 -20.66 15.27 15.71
N LYS A 16 -20.27 14.81 14.51
CA LYS A 16 -21.11 13.98 13.63
C LYS A 16 -20.39 12.72 13.20
N GLU A 17 -20.99 11.56 13.46
CA GLU A 17 -20.46 10.28 12.96
C GLU A 17 -20.76 10.17 11.46
N ARG A 18 -19.72 10.12 10.63
CA ARG A 18 -19.83 9.91 9.19
C ARG A 18 -18.73 8.98 8.70
N ARG A 19 -19.13 7.76 8.37
CA ARG A 19 -18.21 6.71 7.91
C ARG A 19 -17.93 6.86 6.43
N ASN A 20 -16.66 6.78 6.06
CA ASN A 20 -16.24 6.96 4.67
C ASN A 20 -16.30 5.63 3.87
N SER A 21 -16.48 5.73 2.55
CA SER A 21 -16.54 4.58 1.63
C SER A 21 -15.26 3.75 1.58
N CYS A 22 -14.10 4.39 1.78
CA CYS A 22 -12.80 3.73 1.72
C CYS A 22 -12.62 2.72 2.85
N THR A 23 -12.72 3.14 4.11
CA THR A 23 -12.59 2.23 5.26
C THR A 23 -13.72 1.21 5.32
N ALA A 24 -14.95 1.64 5.01
CA ALA A 24 -16.09 0.73 4.97
C ALA A 24 -15.90 -0.38 3.94
N GLY A 25 -15.45 -0.04 2.72
CA GLY A 25 -15.26 -1.02 1.67
C GLY A 25 -14.08 -1.93 1.92
N TYR A 26 -12.87 -1.37 2.04
CA TYR A 26 -11.65 -2.18 2.08
C TYR A 26 -11.48 -2.96 3.39
N LYS A 27 -12.12 -2.52 4.48
CA LYS A 27 -11.86 -3.07 5.83
C LYS A 27 -13.12 -3.55 6.57
N ALA A 28 -14.33 -3.27 6.06
CA ALA A 28 -15.59 -3.67 6.70
C ALA A 28 -16.56 -4.44 5.78
N LEU A 29 -16.08 -4.94 4.63
CA LEU A 29 -16.85 -5.74 3.67
C LEU A 29 -18.04 -5.01 3.05
N TRP A 30 -18.03 -3.67 3.04
CA TRP A 30 -19.09 -2.90 2.40
C TRP A 30 -18.90 -2.86 0.88
N ASP A 31 -19.97 -3.07 0.14
CA ASP A 31 -20.04 -2.80 -1.29
C ASP A 31 -21.00 -1.64 -1.56
N HIS A 32 -20.66 -0.79 -2.54
CA HIS A 32 -21.45 0.39 -2.85
C HIS A 32 -22.87 0.06 -3.33
N ASP A 33 -23.01 -0.98 -4.15
CA ASP A 33 -24.27 -1.29 -4.83
C ASP A 33 -25.13 -2.25 -3.99
N THR A 34 -24.51 -3.13 -3.21
CA THR A 34 -25.20 -4.18 -2.44
C THR A 34 -25.17 -3.97 -0.91
N GLY A 35 -24.32 -3.07 -0.41
CA GLY A 35 -24.17 -2.80 1.01
C GLY A 35 -23.30 -3.82 1.74
N PHE A 36 -23.58 -4.04 3.03
CA PHE A 36 -22.90 -5.06 3.84
C PHE A 36 -23.46 -6.47 3.55
N PRO A 37 -22.70 -7.54 3.87
CA PRO A 37 -23.20 -8.90 3.81
C PRO A 37 -24.51 -9.10 4.60
N SER A 38 -25.25 -10.15 4.25
CA SER A 38 -26.56 -10.43 4.85
C SER A 38 -26.45 -10.75 6.35
N ARG A 39 -27.57 -10.62 7.07
CA ARG A 39 -27.67 -11.04 8.47
C ARG A 39 -27.30 -12.52 8.65
N ASP A 40 -27.68 -13.37 7.70
CA ASP A 40 -27.35 -14.79 7.71
C ASP A 40 -25.85 -15.04 7.57
N PHE A 41 -25.13 -14.25 6.77
CA PHE A 41 -23.67 -14.31 6.68
C PHE A 41 -23.01 -14.05 8.04
N PHE A 42 -23.43 -12.99 8.73
CA PHE A 42 -22.89 -12.69 10.06
C PHE A 42 -23.34 -13.69 11.13
N ARG A 43 -24.60 -14.16 11.08
CA ARG A 43 -25.12 -15.20 11.99
C ARG A 43 -24.34 -16.51 11.85
N ALA A 44 -23.89 -16.85 10.64
CA ALA A 44 -23.09 -18.03 10.37
C ALA A 44 -21.70 -17.98 11.04
N LEU A 45 -21.15 -16.79 11.30
CA LEU A 45 -19.94 -16.62 12.10
C LEU A 45 -20.23 -16.79 13.59
N ASP A 46 -21.26 -16.10 14.09
CA ASP A 46 -21.78 -16.23 15.45
C ASP A 46 -23.21 -15.66 15.52
N PRO A 47 -24.18 -16.32 16.20
CA PRO A 47 -25.55 -15.81 16.30
C PRO A 47 -25.64 -14.38 16.87
N ARG A 48 -24.70 -13.96 17.72
CA ARG A 48 -24.65 -12.61 18.30
C ARG A 48 -24.28 -11.53 17.27
N PHE A 49 -23.77 -11.92 16.11
CA PHE A 49 -23.41 -10.99 15.04
C PHE A 49 -24.52 -10.77 14.02
N GLU A 50 -25.64 -11.48 14.12
CA GLU A 50 -26.75 -11.36 13.17
C GLU A 50 -27.17 -9.90 12.90
N ALA A 51 -27.24 -9.07 13.94
CA ALA A 51 -27.63 -7.66 13.86
C ALA A 51 -26.44 -6.69 14.03
N VAL A 52 -25.18 -7.16 13.89
CA VAL A 52 -23.98 -6.35 14.20
C VAL A 52 -23.92 -5.04 13.41
N VAL A 53 -24.34 -5.08 12.14
CA VAL A 53 -24.34 -3.90 11.27
C VAL A 53 -25.34 -2.86 11.78
N ASP A 54 -26.53 -3.29 12.19
CA ASP A 54 -27.62 -2.42 12.61
C ASP A 54 -27.45 -1.90 14.04
N GLU A 55 -26.80 -2.68 14.92
CA GLU A 55 -26.62 -2.35 16.34
C GLU A 55 -25.30 -1.63 16.65
N LYS A 56 -24.23 -1.88 15.88
CA LYS A 56 -22.87 -1.41 16.21
C LYS A 56 -22.17 -0.67 15.07
N MET A 57 -22.75 -0.67 13.87
CA MET A 57 -22.21 0.03 12.70
C MET A 57 -23.24 1.03 12.16
N SER A 58 -22.88 1.67 11.05
CA SER A 58 -23.77 2.56 10.32
C SER A 58 -23.84 2.10 8.87
N ARG A 59 -25.05 2.13 8.30
CA ARG A 59 -25.30 1.92 6.86
C ARG A 59 -25.18 3.21 6.05
N ASN A 60 -25.09 4.37 6.70
CA ASN A 60 -24.88 5.65 6.04
C ASN A 60 -23.39 5.81 5.76
N ILE A 61 -23.00 5.44 4.54
CA ILE A 61 -21.62 5.53 4.04
C ILE A 61 -21.50 6.76 3.13
N TYR A 62 -20.45 7.54 3.34
CA TYR A 62 -20.20 8.80 2.65
C TYR A 62 -18.99 8.70 1.75
N LEU A 63 -19.09 9.26 0.54
CA LEU A 63 -18.01 9.22 -0.44
C LEU A 63 -16.85 10.12 -0.01
N LEU A 64 -15.63 9.73 -0.38
CA LEU A 64 -14.44 10.55 -0.19
C LEU A 64 -14.62 11.94 -0.83
N GLY A 65 -14.05 12.96 -0.19
CA GLY A 65 -14.16 14.37 -0.62
C GLY A 65 -15.47 15.08 -0.20
N THR A 66 -16.45 14.37 0.37
CA THR A 66 -17.67 15.01 0.89
C THR A 66 -17.43 15.71 2.25
N LYS A 67 -18.15 16.81 2.51
CA LYS A 67 -18.09 17.54 3.79
C LYS A 67 -18.78 16.71 4.88
N ALA A 68 -18.02 16.27 5.89
CA ALA A 68 -18.57 15.60 7.06
C ALA A 68 -19.32 16.57 7.99
N GLY A 69 -18.77 17.77 8.17
CA GLY A 69 -19.33 18.80 9.03
C GLY A 69 -18.48 20.07 9.01
N GLY A 70 -18.84 21.02 9.86
CA GLY A 70 -17.96 22.13 10.23
C GLY A 70 -17.21 21.78 11.52
N LEU A 71 -16.05 22.38 11.74
CA LEU A 71 -15.39 22.31 13.05
C LEU A 71 -16.32 22.85 14.13
N THR A 72 -16.44 22.10 15.23
CA THR A 72 -17.10 22.59 16.44
C THR A 72 -16.35 23.78 17.04
N GLN A 73 -17.03 24.60 17.83
CA GLN A 73 -16.40 25.71 18.54
C GLN A 73 -15.19 25.26 19.38
N GLU A 74 -15.30 24.14 20.10
CA GLU A 74 -14.22 23.64 20.93
C GLU A 74 -13.01 23.21 20.08
N MET A 75 -13.23 22.50 18.97
CA MET A 75 -12.15 22.06 18.10
C MET A 75 -11.52 23.21 17.31
N ALA A 76 -12.30 24.23 16.97
CA ALA A 76 -11.79 25.48 16.40
C ALA A 76 -10.83 26.17 17.38
N ARG A 77 -11.17 26.24 18.68
CA ARG A 77 -10.32 26.80 19.74
C ARG A 77 -9.01 26.01 19.91
N LEU A 78 -9.08 24.67 19.89
CA LEU A 78 -7.90 23.80 20.06
C LEU A 78 -6.94 23.84 18.86
N THR A 79 -7.48 23.93 17.65
CA THR A 79 -6.67 23.90 16.41
C THR A 79 -6.23 25.28 15.92
N GLY A 80 -6.83 26.36 16.44
CA GLY A 80 -6.61 27.73 15.97
C GLY A 80 -7.29 28.06 14.65
N LEU A 81 -8.21 27.20 14.18
CA LEU A 81 -9.00 27.40 12.96
C LEU A 81 -10.33 28.09 13.26
N ARG A 82 -11.04 28.52 12.20
CA ARG A 82 -12.37 29.11 12.35
C ARG A 82 -13.42 28.03 12.64
N GLU A 83 -14.37 28.34 13.52
CA GLU A 83 -15.59 27.54 13.66
C GLU A 83 -16.28 27.39 12.29
N GLU A 84 -16.96 26.27 12.07
CA GLU A 84 -17.59 25.92 10.79
C GLU A 84 -16.64 25.70 9.60
N THR A 85 -15.31 25.74 9.80
CA THR A 85 -14.35 25.32 8.77
C THR A 85 -14.72 23.93 8.26
N PRO A 86 -14.90 23.71 6.95
CA PRO A 86 -15.31 22.42 6.42
C PRO A 86 -14.29 21.32 6.75
N VAL A 87 -14.80 20.23 7.32
CA VAL A 87 -14.04 19.00 7.57
C VAL A 87 -14.54 17.94 6.59
N ALA A 88 -13.63 17.33 5.83
CA ALA A 88 -13.98 16.21 4.96
C ALA A 88 -14.24 14.93 5.76
N VAL A 89 -14.88 13.93 5.16
CA VAL A 89 -14.90 12.58 5.74
C VAL A 89 -13.48 12.01 5.86
N GLY A 90 -13.31 11.00 6.71
CA GLY A 90 -12.02 10.35 6.93
C GLY A 90 -11.43 9.78 5.64
N ASN A 91 -10.10 9.71 5.58
CA ASN A 91 -9.37 9.10 4.47
C ASN A 91 -8.37 8.07 5.01
N VAL A 92 -7.86 7.22 4.12
CA VAL A 92 -6.76 6.30 4.38
C VAL A 92 -5.50 6.83 3.67
N ASP A 93 -4.36 6.76 4.34
CA ASP A 93 -3.06 7.31 3.90
C ASP A 93 -2.61 6.87 2.50
N ALA A 94 -2.66 5.56 2.22
CA ALA A 94 -2.34 5.04 0.90
C ALA A 94 -3.33 5.60 -0.13
N HIS A 95 -4.63 5.42 0.09
CA HIS A 95 -5.67 5.80 -0.86
C HIS A 95 -5.71 7.31 -1.19
N VAL A 96 -5.47 8.18 -0.20
CA VAL A 96 -5.40 9.65 -0.45
C VAL A 96 -4.16 10.04 -1.26
N SER A 97 -3.15 9.17 -1.33
CA SER A 97 -1.96 9.41 -2.15
C SER A 97 -2.26 9.36 -3.66
N VAL A 98 -3.33 8.67 -4.09
CA VAL A 98 -3.75 8.61 -5.51
C VAL A 98 -4.09 9.99 -6.07
N PRO A 99 -5.06 10.75 -5.53
CA PRO A 99 -5.33 12.10 -5.98
C PRO A 99 -4.18 13.07 -5.66
N ALA A 100 -3.40 12.84 -4.58
CA ALA A 100 -2.22 13.66 -4.28
C ALA A 100 -1.11 13.53 -5.33
N ALA A 101 -0.98 12.34 -5.94
CA ALA A 101 -0.10 12.08 -7.09
C ALA A 101 -0.72 12.55 -8.42
N THR A 102 -1.80 13.33 -8.39
CA THR A 102 -2.53 13.85 -9.56
C THR A 102 -3.16 12.79 -10.46
N ILE A 103 -3.35 11.57 -9.94
CA ILE A 103 -4.05 10.51 -10.66
C ILE A 103 -5.55 10.71 -10.49
N THR A 104 -6.23 10.97 -11.60
CA THR A 104 -7.68 11.26 -11.66
C THR A 104 -8.43 10.41 -12.68
N GLN A 105 -7.74 9.46 -13.33
CA GLN A 105 -8.26 8.62 -14.40
C GLN A 105 -7.60 7.23 -14.39
N PRO A 106 -8.21 6.22 -15.03
CA PRO A 106 -7.63 4.89 -15.21
C PRO A 106 -6.33 4.90 -16.03
N GLY A 107 -5.63 3.77 -16.08
CA GLY A 107 -4.36 3.63 -16.80
C GLY A 107 -3.11 3.95 -15.97
N LYS A 108 -3.27 4.44 -14.74
CA LYS A 108 -2.18 4.89 -13.88
C LYS A 108 -2.14 4.09 -12.58
N MET A 109 -1.06 3.35 -12.36
CA MET A 109 -0.85 2.61 -11.12
C MET A 109 0.04 3.43 -10.18
N LEU A 110 -0.46 3.74 -8.99
CA LEU A 110 0.34 4.32 -7.93
C LEU A 110 0.98 3.23 -7.08
N MET A 111 2.28 3.37 -6.83
CA MET A 111 3.06 2.56 -5.90
C MET A 111 3.43 3.43 -4.71
N VAL A 112 2.85 3.16 -3.55
CA VAL A 112 3.26 3.77 -2.28
C VAL A 112 4.37 2.90 -1.70
N MET A 113 5.61 3.31 -1.88
CA MET A 113 6.80 2.50 -1.68
C MET A 113 7.51 2.83 -0.37
N GLY A 114 7.64 1.83 0.51
CA GLY A 114 8.30 1.93 1.80
C GLY A 114 8.79 0.56 2.29
N THR A 115 8.46 0.21 3.53
CA THR A 115 8.75 -1.13 4.12
C THR A 115 8.15 -2.25 3.25
N SER A 116 6.95 -2.01 2.74
CA SER A 116 6.21 -2.77 1.73
C SER A 116 5.81 -1.82 0.59
N ILE A 117 5.13 -2.34 -0.44
CA ILE A 117 4.48 -1.51 -1.47
C ILE A 117 2.98 -1.73 -1.45
N CYS A 118 2.22 -0.64 -1.44
CA CYS A 118 0.80 -0.65 -1.76
C CYS A 118 0.61 -0.16 -3.20
N HIS A 119 0.06 -1.02 -4.06
CA HIS A 119 -0.28 -0.72 -5.44
C HIS A 119 -1.75 -0.34 -5.51
N MET A 120 -2.03 0.86 -6.00
CA MET A 120 -3.39 1.35 -6.16
C MET A 120 -3.68 1.72 -7.59
N MET A 121 -4.91 1.42 -7.99
CA MET A 121 -5.40 1.73 -9.32
C MET A 121 -6.88 2.05 -9.27
N VAL A 122 -7.38 2.70 -10.31
CA VAL A 122 -8.81 2.91 -10.53
C VAL A 122 -9.19 2.45 -11.93
N ASP A 123 -10.39 1.90 -12.08
CA ASP A 123 -11.03 1.66 -13.37
C ASP A 123 -12.52 1.97 -13.30
N LYS A 124 -13.16 2.28 -14.44
CA LYS A 124 -14.61 2.46 -14.51
C LYS A 124 -15.33 1.11 -14.44
N GLU A 125 -14.76 0.09 -15.07
CA GLU A 125 -15.32 -1.26 -15.09
C GLU A 125 -14.82 -2.06 -13.88
N LEU A 126 -15.65 -3.01 -13.45
CA LEU A 126 -15.29 -3.94 -12.38
C LEU A 126 -14.56 -5.14 -12.98
N HIS A 127 -13.34 -5.37 -12.52
CA HIS A 127 -12.50 -6.49 -12.89
C HIS A 127 -12.18 -7.32 -11.64
N LEU A 128 -12.27 -8.64 -11.74
CA LEU A 128 -11.87 -9.51 -10.64
C LEU A 128 -10.40 -9.87 -10.81
N ILE A 129 -9.55 -9.28 -9.96
CA ILE A 129 -8.10 -9.44 -10.04
C ILE A 129 -7.64 -10.47 -8.99
N PRO A 130 -7.05 -11.60 -9.42
CA PRO A 130 -6.52 -12.60 -8.50
C PRO A 130 -5.51 -12.00 -7.50
N GLY A 131 -5.74 -12.24 -6.21
CA GLY A 131 -4.86 -11.81 -5.14
C GLY A 131 -4.79 -10.30 -4.91
N ALA A 132 -5.68 -9.50 -5.50
CA ALA A 132 -5.89 -8.13 -5.07
C ALA A 132 -6.43 -8.12 -3.62
N CYS A 133 -5.97 -7.15 -2.82
CA CYS A 133 -6.42 -6.96 -1.44
C CYS A 133 -7.90 -6.59 -1.39
N GLY A 134 -8.39 -5.84 -2.38
CA GLY A 134 -9.78 -5.47 -2.48
C GLY A 134 -10.07 -4.59 -3.69
N VAL A 135 -11.34 -4.58 -4.09
CA VAL A 135 -11.90 -3.64 -5.05
C VAL A 135 -13.13 -2.99 -4.44
N VAL A 136 -13.20 -1.66 -4.46
CA VAL A 136 -14.29 -0.88 -3.86
C VAL A 136 -14.70 0.25 -4.79
N LYS A 137 -15.94 0.22 -5.25
CA LYS A 137 -16.55 1.33 -5.99
C LYS A 137 -16.67 2.56 -5.09
N GLU A 138 -16.25 3.72 -5.60
CA GLU A 138 -16.10 4.96 -4.83
C GLU A 138 -15.10 4.85 -3.66
N GLY A 139 -14.21 3.85 -3.67
CA GLY A 139 -13.27 3.58 -2.57
C GLY A 139 -12.00 4.45 -2.58
N ILE A 140 -11.64 5.03 -3.74
CA ILE A 140 -10.44 5.87 -3.93
C ILE A 140 -10.82 7.19 -4.59
N LEU A 141 -11.36 7.11 -5.81
CA LEU A 141 -11.84 8.26 -6.58
C LEU A 141 -13.33 8.13 -6.84
N PRO A 142 -14.10 9.23 -6.78
CA PRO A 142 -15.50 9.18 -7.11
C PRO A 142 -15.76 8.76 -8.56
N GLY A 143 -16.73 7.88 -8.78
CA GLY A 143 -17.11 7.35 -10.09
C GLY A 143 -16.29 6.16 -10.60
N TYR A 144 -15.42 5.58 -9.77
CA TYR A 144 -14.52 4.48 -10.17
C TYR A 144 -14.52 3.32 -9.17
N HIS A 145 -14.17 2.13 -9.65
CA HIS A 145 -13.72 1.01 -8.84
C HIS A 145 -12.25 1.24 -8.48
N GLY A 146 -11.96 1.41 -7.19
CA GLY A 146 -10.60 1.47 -6.69
C GLY A 146 -10.09 0.07 -6.38
N TYR A 147 -8.86 -0.23 -6.77
CA TYR A 147 -8.17 -1.49 -6.54
C TYR A 147 -7.00 -1.27 -5.60
N GLU A 148 -6.85 -2.16 -4.62
CA GLU A 148 -5.71 -2.24 -3.70
C GLU A 148 -5.01 -3.60 -3.94
N ALA A 149 -3.70 -3.58 -4.16
CA ALA A 149 -2.84 -4.77 -4.12
C ALA A 149 -1.60 -4.46 -3.27
N GLY A 150 -0.93 -5.49 -2.75
CA GLY A 150 0.15 -5.29 -1.80
C GLY A 150 1.31 -6.25 -2.01
N GLN A 151 2.52 -5.71 -1.96
CA GLN A 151 3.77 -6.47 -1.98
C GLN A 151 4.39 -6.46 -0.58
N SER A 152 4.45 -7.65 0.04
CA SER A 152 4.59 -7.81 1.50
C SER A 152 5.88 -7.25 2.10
N GLY A 153 7.00 -7.34 1.39
CA GLY A 153 8.30 -6.85 1.86
C GLY A 153 9.10 -6.28 0.71
N VAL A 154 9.59 -5.05 0.88
CA VAL A 154 10.50 -4.40 -0.06
C VAL A 154 11.60 -3.69 0.73
N GLY A 155 11.30 -2.56 1.36
CA GLY A 155 12.22 -1.88 2.27
C GLY A 155 12.66 -2.79 3.43
N ASP A 156 11.77 -3.63 3.95
CA ASP A 156 12.08 -4.57 5.03
C ASP A 156 13.10 -5.63 4.60
N ILE A 157 13.10 -6.04 3.32
CA ILE A 157 14.08 -6.99 2.78
C ILE A 157 15.46 -6.35 2.74
N PHE A 158 15.54 -5.09 2.32
CA PHE A 158 16.80 -4.34 2.30
C PHE A 158 17.31 -4.09 3.71
N ALA A 159 16.44 -3.73 4.64
CA ALA A 159 16.78 -3.56 6.05
C ALA A 159 17.29 -4.87 6.66
N TRP A 160 16.58 -5.98 6.44
CA TRP A 160 17.00 -7.31 6.87
C TRP A 160 18.39 -7.67 6.34
N PHE A 161 18.65 -7.44 5.05
CA PHE A 161 19.93 -7.77 4.43
C PHE A 161 21.07 -6.95 5.06
N VAL A 162 20.85 -5.65 5.26
CA VAL A 162 21.83 -4.77 5.92
C VAL A 162 22.12 -5.22 7.36
N GLU A 163 21.08 -5.53 8.13
CA GLU A 163 21.22 -5.91 9.53
C GLU A 163 21.89 -7.29 9.70
N ASN A 164 21.59 -8.25 8.83
CA ASN A 164 21.93 -9.66 9.06
C ASN A 164 23.05 -10.19 8.17
N CYS A 165 23.30 -9.60 7.01
CA CYS A 165 24.17 -10.19 5.99
C CYS A 165 25.36 -9.32 5.59
N VAL A 166 25.29 -8.00 5.81
CA VAL A 166 26.35 -7.08 5.38
C VAL A 166 27.52 -7.10 6.36
N PRO A 167 28.76 -7.42 5.92
CA PRO A 167 29.90 -7.50 6.82
C PRO A 167 30.32 -6.12 7.37
N SER A 168 30.89 -6.08 8.58
CA SER A 168 31.32 -4.85 9.27
C SER A 168 32.22 -3.93 8.43
N ARG A 169 33.08 -4.48 7.57
CA ARG A 169 33.96 -3.71 6.66
C ARG A 169 33.18 -2.75 5.75
N TYR A 170 31.94 -3.07 5.37
CA TYR A 170 31.09 -2.18 4.57
C TYR A 170 30.60 -1.00 5.41
N PHE A 171 30.23 -1.24 6.67
CA PHE A 171 29.84 -0.17 7.59
C PHE A 171 31.01 0.77 7.90
N GLU A 172 32.23 0.23 8.09
CA GLU A 172 33.44 1.03 8.25
C GLU A 172 33.70 1.94 7.03
N GLU A 173 33.48 1.42 5.82
CA GLU A 173 33.60 2.21 4.60
C GLU A 173 32.49 3.25 4.47
N ALA A 174 31.24 2.88 4.75
CA ALA A 174 30.11 3.79 4.74
C ALA A 174 30.33 4.95 5.71
N ASN A 175 30.82 4.68 6.92
CA ASN A 175 31.16 5.69 7.92
C ASN A 175 32.23 6.69 7.42
N LYS A 176 33.21 6.23 6.64
CA LYS A 176 34.20 7.13 6.01
C LYS A 176 33.58 8.00 4.90
N LYS A 177 32.42 7.62 4.38
CA LYS A 177 31.70 8.29 3.27
C LYS A 177 30.39 8.98 3.71
N GLY A 178 30.18 9.19 5.02
CA GLY A 178 29.01 9.91 5.55
C GLY A 178 27.97 9.05 6.28
N GLY A 179 28.22 7.76 6.47
CA GLY A 179 27.50 6.89 7.41
C GLY A 179 26.30 6.12 6.84
N ASP A 180 25.93 6.33 5.57
CA ASP A 180 24.77 5.65 4.97
C ASP A 180 25.20 4.35 4.25
N ILE A 181 24.91 3.22 4.89
CA ILE A 181 25.20 1.89 4.34
C ILE A 181 24.35 1.55 3.11
N HIS A 182 23.08 1.97 3.08
CA HIS A 182 22.20 1.71 1.93
C HIS A 182 22.70 2.45 0.70
N ARG A 183 23.15 3.70 0.87
CA ARG A 183 23.77 4.47 -0.20
C ARG A 183 25.04 3.82 -0.73
N LEU A 184 25.92 3.31 0.13
CA LEU A 184 27.13 2.61 -0.32
C LEU A 184 26.80 1.36 -1.16
N LEU A 185 25.82 0.57 -0.70
CA LEU A 185 25.38 -0.63 -1.42
C LEU A 185 24.72 -0.27 -2.75
N GLU A 186 23.88 0.78 -2.79
CA GLU A 186 23.29 1.31 -4.01
C GLU A 186 24.36 1.76 -5.01
N GLU A 187 25.32 2.58 -4.57
CA GLU A 187 26.41 3.09 -5.43
C GLU A 187 27.17 1.93 -6.08
N ARG A 188 27.47 0.86 -5.34
CA ARG A 188 28.15 -0.31 -5.89
C ARG A 188 27.25 -1.16 -6.79
N ALA A 189 26.03 -1.44 -6.36
CA ALA A 189 25.05 -2.20 -7.14
C ALA A 189 24.69 -1.50 -8.46
N SER A 190 24.81 -0.17 -8.52
CA SER A 190 24.56 0.63 -9.72
C SER A 190 25.62 0.44 -10.82
N LEU A 191 26.82 -0.02 -10.45
CA LEU A 191 27.91 -0.29 -11.39
C LEU A 191 27.73 -1.63 -12.13
N LEU A 192 26.92 -2.53 -11.58
CA LEU A 192 26.63 -3.83 -12.17
C LEU A 192 25.66 -3.66 -13.35
N LYS A 193 25.95 -4.34 -14.45
CA LYS A 193 25.03 -4.50 -15.57
C LYS A 193 23.89 -5.45 -15.19
N VAL A 194 22.79 -5.34 -15.93
CA VAL A 194 21.66 -6.28 -15.81
C VAL A 194 22.16 -7.71 -16.02
N GLY A 195 21.90 -8.58 -15.04
CA GLY A 195 22.31 -9.98 -15.04
C GLY A 195 23.78 -10.24 -14.68
N GLU A 196 24.61 -9.21 -14.44
CA GLU A 196 26.03 -9.38 -14.12
C GLU A 196 26.26 -10.08 -12.77
N SER A 197 25.35 -9.92 -11.81
CA SER A 197 25.41 -10.63 -10.52
C SER A 197 25.33 -12.15 -10.66
N GLY A 198 24.66 -12.65 -11.72
CA GLY A 198 24.32 -14.07 -11.87
C GLY A 198 23.34 -14.59 -10.82
N LEU A 199 22.76 -13.71 -10.00
CA LEU A 199 21.87 -14.08 -8.89
C LEU A 199 20.40 -13.92 -9.28
N ILE A 200 19.55 -14.76 -8.67
CA ILE A 200 18.09 -14.64 -8.73
C ILE A 200 17.55 -14.75 -7.31
N ALA A 201 16.57 -13.92 -6.95
CA ALA A 201 15.89 -14.01 -5.67
C ALA A 201 14.37 -13.97 -5.80
N LEU A 202 13.67 -14.51 -4.79
CA LEU A 202 12.23 -14.34 -4.60
C LEU A 202 12.00 -13.42 -3.40
N ASP A 203 11.19 -12.38 -3.56
CA ASP A 203 10.96 -11.31 -2.58
C ASP A 203 10.02 -11.71 -1.41
N TRP A 204 9.91 -13.00 -1.10
CA TRP A 204 8.92 -13.53 -0.16
C TRP A 204 9.45 -13.66 1.27
N TRP A 205 10.35 -12.76 1.69
CA TRP A 205 10.89 -12.74 3.06
C TRP A 205 9.81 -12.60 4.14
N ASN A 206 8.64 -12.09 3.76
CA ASN A 206 7.47 -11.91 4.62
C ASN A 206 6.18 -12.45 3.95
N GLY A 207 6.29 -13.62 3.31
CA GLY A 207 5.21 -14.22 2.53
C GLY A 207 4.90 -13.44 1.24
N ASN A 208 3.78 -13.79 0.60
CA ASN A 208 3.28 -13.11 -0.58
C ASN A 208 1.80 -12.74 -0.41
N ARG A 209 1.50 -11.45 -0.34
CA ARG A 209 0.11 -10.97 -0.32
C ARG A 209 -0.49 -10.97 -1.73
N SER A 210 -0.01 -10.09 -2.61
CA SER A 210 -0.40 -10.11 -4.01
C SER A 210 0.72 -10.78 -4.84
N VAL A 211 0.42 -11.76 -5.68
CA VAL A 211 -0.91 -12.23 -6.12
C VAL A 211 -1.29 -13.62 -5.57
N LEU A 212 -0.41 -14.24 -4.78
CA LEU A 212 -0.56 -15.63 -4.35
C LEU A 212 -1.41 -15.78 -3.07
N VAL A 213 -1.49 -14.74 -2.25
CA VAL A 213 -2.24 -14.74 -0.98
C VAL A 213 -1.80 -15.89 -0.05
N ASP A 214 -0.49 -16.06 0.07
CA ASP A 214 0.13 -17.12 0.85
C ASP A 214 1.16 -16.52 1.82
N ALA A 215 0.82 -16.54 3.11
CA ALA A 215 1.64 -16.02 4.18
C ALA A 215 2.79 -16.97 4.58
N ASP A 216 2.75 -18.23 4.13
CA ASP A 216 3.71 -19.26 4.51
C ASP A 216 4.90 -19.35 3.53
N LEU A 217 4.89 -18.56 2.45
CA LEU A 217 5.99 -18.47 1.51
C LEU A 217 7.23 -17.80 2.11
N SER A 218 8.41 -18.24 1.67
CA SER A 218 9.70 -17.76 2.16
C SER A 218 10.59 -17.22 1.05
N GLY A 219 11.46 -16.28 1.41
CA GLY A 219 12.51 -15.76 0.54
C GLY A 219 13.48 -16.83 0.05
N PHE A 220 14.08 -16.59 -1.11
CA PHE A 220 15.05 -17.48 -1.73
C PHE A 220 16.11 -16.66 -2.46
N LEU A 221 17.36 -17.15 -2.45
CA LEU A 221 18.48 -16.59 -3.20
C LEU A 221 19.21 -17.74 -3.91
N LEU A 222 19.38 -17.63 -5.22
CA LEU A 222 20.03 -18.60 -6.09
C LEU A 222 21.21 -17.97 -6.83
N GLY A 223 22.20 -18.81 -7.15
CA GLY A 223 23.33 -18.44 -8.01
C GLY A 223 24.60 -18.06 -7.25
N CYS A 224 24.61 -18.20 -5.92
CA CYS A 224 25.79 -17.86 -5.12
C CYS A 224 27.01 -18.71 -5.49
N THR A 225 28.16 -18.05 -5.57
CA THR A 225 29.49 -18.66 -5.72
C THR A 225 30.38 -18.26 -4.55
N LEU A 226 31.61 -18.78 -4.51
CA LEU A 226 32.60 -18.38 -3.51
C LEU A 226 33.01 -16.90 -3.62
N GLU A 227 32.74 -16.26 -4.77
CA GLU A 227 33.12 -14.87 -5.06
C GLU A 227 31.98 -13.88 -4.87
N THR A 228 30.76 -14.36 -4.58
CA THR A 228 29.57 -13.50 -4.45
C THR A 228 29.75 -12.41 -3.40
N LYS A 229 29.47 -11.16 -3.79
CA LYS A 229 29.66 -9.96 -2.97
C LYS A 229 28.33 -9.38 -2.46
N PRO A 230 28.35 -8.62 -1.35
CA PRO A 230 27.16 -7.97 -0.80
C PRO A 230 26.38 -7.09 -1.80
N GLU A 231 27.06 -6.31 -2.65
CA GLU A 231 26.41 -5.47 -3.66
C GLU A 231 25.68 -6.27 -4.75
N GLU A 232 26.14 -7.49 -5.06
CA GLU A 232 25.49 -8.38 -6.02
C GLU A 232 24.20 -8.95 -5.43
N ILE A 233 24.23 -9.36 -4.16
CA ILE A 233 23.04 -9.80 -3.44
C ILE A 233 22.05 -8.64 -3.28
N TYR A 234 22.52 -7.46 -2.90
CA TYR A 234 21.68 -6.27 -2.78
C TYR A 234 20.98 -5.93 -4.10
N ARG A 235 21.71 -5.99 -5.22
CA ARG A 235 21.16 -5.82 -6.57
C ARG A 235 20.07 -6.85 -6.87
N ALA A 236 20.34 -8.13 -6.58
CA ALA A 236 19.39 -9.22 -6.81
C ALA A 236 18.11 -9.08 -5.97
N LEU A 237 18.21 -8.56 -4.74
CA LEU A 237 17.04 -8.27 -3.90
C LEU A 237 16.22 -7.11 -4.46
N ILE A 238 16.85 -6.04 -4.96
CA ILE A 238 16.14 -4.95 -5.64
C ILE A 238 15.40 -5.50 -6.87
N GLU A 239 16.09 -6.27 -7.71
CA GLU A 239 15.52 -6.90 -8.91
C GLU A 239 14.37 -7.85 -8.55
N ALA A 240 14.48 -8.65 -7.48
CA ALA A 240 13.41 -9.51 -7.00
C ALA A 240 12.15 -8.72 -6.64
N THR A 241 12.29 -7.59 -5.95
CA THR A 241 11.13 -6.74 -5.63
C THR A 241 10.53 -6.09 -6.89
N ALA A 242 11.36 -5.73 -7.88
CA ALA A 242 10.87 -5.25 -9.16
C ALA A 242 10.08 -6.34 -9.91
N PHE A 243 10.55 -7.59 -9.89
CA PHE A 243 9.83 -8.73 -10.45
C PHE A 243 8.51 -9.02 -9.73
N GLY A 244 8.46 -8.86 -8.40
CA GLY A 244 7.22 -8.94 -7.63
C GLY A 244 6.19 -7.90 -8.08
N THR A 245 6.61 -6.63 -8.23
CA THR A 245 5.77 -5.57 -8.80
C THR A 245 5.36 -5.87 -10.26
N TYR A 246 6.29 -6.35 -11.08
CA TYR A 246 6.01 -6.75 -12.46
C TYR A 246 4.94 -7.85 -12.54
N LYS A 247 4.98 -8.83 -11.62
CA LYS A 247 3.94 -9.86 -11.54
C LYS A 247 2.58 -9.28 -11.14
N ILE A 248 2.53 -8.31 -10.24
CA ILE A 248 1.29 -7.60 -9.89
C ILE A 248 0.74 -6.86 -11.12
N ILE A 249 1.57 -6.08 -11.82
CA ILE A 249 1.19 -5.35 -13.05
C ILE A 249 0.62 -6.31 -14.10
N ASN A 250 1.32 -7.41 -14.37
CA ASN A 250 0.84 -8.40 -15.35
C ASN A 250 -0.49 -9.03 -14.93
N THR A 251 -0.70 -9.29 -13.64
CA THR A 251 -1.96 -9.88 -13.16
C THR A 251 -3.13 -8.91 -13.33
N PHE A 252 -2.91 -7.61 -13.14
CA PHE A 252 -3.91 -6.57 -13.47
C PHE A 252 -4.21 -6.53 -14.97
N GLN A 253 -3.16 -6.55 -15.81
CA GLN A 253 -3.32 -6.54 -17.27
C GLN A 253 -4.01 -7.80 -17.81
N GLU A 254 -3.70 -8.98 -17.27
CA GLU A 254 -4.37 -10.25 -17.55
C GLU A 254 -5.86 -10.21 -17.17
N ALA A 255 -6.20 -9.48 -16.09
CA ALA A 255 -7.58 -9.20 -15.68
C ALA A 255 -8.25 -8.05 -16.48
N GLN A 256 -7.63 -7.61 -17.58
CA GLN A 256 -8.10 -6.55 -18.49
C GLN A 256 -8.08 -5.13 -17.91
N VAL A 257 -7.37 -4.89 -16.79
CA VAL A 257 -7.12 -3.53 -16.29
C VAL A 257 -5.88 -2.97 -16.97
N LYS A 258 -6.08 -1.94 -17.81
CA LYS A 258 -4.99 -1.34 -18.58
C LYS A 258 -4.06 -0.54 -17.66
N ILE A 259 -2.75 -0.76 -17.77
CA ILE A 259 -1.71 0.01 -17.07
C ILE A 259 -0.77 0.60 -18.12
N GLU A 260 -0.69 1.93 -18.16
CA GLU A 260 0.10 2.71 -19.12
C GLU A 260 1.24 3.47 -18.43
N GLU A 261 1.01 3.94 -17.20
CA GLU A 261 1.96 4.74 -16.43
C GLU A 261 2.09 4.21 -15.00
N LEU A 262 3.30 4.25 -14.47
CA LEU A 262 3.60 4.00 -13.07
C LEU A 262 3.91 5.33 -12.38
N TYR A 263 3.32 5.51 -11.20
CA TYR A 263 3.60 6.62 -10.31
C TYR A 263 4.17 6.04 -9.02
N ALA A 264 5.17 6.71 -8.44
CA ALA A 264 5.79 6.28 -7.20
C ALA A 264 5.75 7.40 -6.17
N CYS A 265 5.36 7.09 -4.94
CA CYS A 265 5.48 7.98 -3.80
C CYS A 265 5.91 7.19 -2.54
N GLY A 266 6.06 7.87 -1.41
CA GLY A 266 6.63 7.28 -0.20
C GLY A 266 8.13 7.59 -0.06
N GLY A 267 8.79 7.00 0.93
CA GLY A 267 10.17 7.34 1.25
C GLY A 267 11.22 6.63 0.39
N LEU A 268 10.88 5.49 -0.22
CA LEU A 268 11.82 4.69 -1.00
C LEU A 268 12.25 5.33 -2.34
N PRO A 269 11.34 5.94 -3.14
CA PRO A 269 11.67 6.57 -4.42
C PRO A 269 12.68 7.71 -4.29
N GLU A 270 12.63 8.46 -3.19
CA GLU A 270 13.55 9.58 -2.93
C GLU A 270 14.95 9.11 -2.51
N ARG A 271 15.04 7.92 -1.90
CA ARG A 271 16.26 7.40 -1.27
C ARG A 271 17.08 6.49 -2.16
N ASN A 272 16.46 5.80 -3.12
CA ASN A 272 17.15 4.79 -3.93
C ASN A 272 16.81 4.97 -5.42
N LYS A 273 17.70 5.64 -6.14
CA LYS A 273 17.56 5.94 -7.56
C LYS A 273 17.72 4.70 -8.42
N LEU A 274 18.63 3.80 -8.00
CA LEU A 274 18.82 2.53 -8.69
C LEU A 274 17.53 1.70 -8.72
N LEU A 275 16.83 1.64 -7.59
CA LEU A 275 15.56 0.94 -7.47
C LEU A 275 14.52 1.51 -8.44
N MET A 276 14.37 2.83 -8.50
CA MET A 276 13.44 3.48 -9.44
C MET A 276 13.78 3.21 -10.91
N GLN A 277 15.06 3.00 -11.24
CA GLN A 277 15.48 2.73 -12.61
C GLN A 277 15.27 1.26 -13.02
N ILE A 278 15.24 0.34 -12.04
CA ILE A 278 15.03 -1.09 -12.25
C ILE A 278 13.53 -1.43 -12.31
N TYR A 279 12.71 -0.74 -11.53
CA TYR A 279 11.24 -0.83 -11.58
C TYR A 279 10.70 -0.27 -12.91
#